data_AF-A0A3C1B8D1-F1
#
_entry.id   AF-A0A3C1B8D1-F1
#
_cell.length_a   1.000
_cell.length_b   1.000
_cell.length_c   1.000
_cell.angle_alpha   90.00
_cell.angle_beta   90.00
_cell.angle_gamma   90.00
#
_symmetry.space_group_name_H-M   'P 1'
#
loop_
_entity.id
_entity.type
_entity.pdbx_description
1 polymer ?
#
loop_
_entity_poly.entity_id
_entity_poly.type
_entity_poly.pdbx_seq_one_letter_code
_entity_poly.pdbx_strand_id
1 'polypeptide(L)'
;MTACYDAVQCFTAIALEADYLAPYLGRMQAKGIDALAHLNAMNMISRGSGCEVLAASIKSLEMLRQIAQAGTPCATLSPNLARALFDNINSTEAHHAFEAAFQSKK
;
A
#
# COMPACT_ATOMS: atom_id res chain seq x y z
N MET A 1 -2.93 11.05 -12.16
CA MET A 1 -2.31 10.33 -13.28
C MET A 1 -2.13 8.84 -12.92
N THR A 2 -2.46 7.92 -13.83
CA THR A 2 -2.36 6.47 -13.59
C THR A 2 -1.31 5.80 -14.49
N ALA A 3 -1.12 4.49 -14.34
CA ALA A 3 -0.19 3.67 -15.12
C ALA A 3 1.27 4.17 -15.06
N CYS A 4 1.73 4.52 -13.85
CA CYS A 4 3.12 4.93 -13.62
C CYS A 4 4.01 3.70 -13.36
N TYR A 5 5.22 3.72 -13.93
CA TYR A 5 6.26 2.70 -13.86
C TYR A 5 7.66 3.30 -13.61
N ASP A 6 7.83 4.62 -13.69
CA ASP A 6 9.09 5.31 -13.44
C ASP A 6 8.89 6.58 -12.62
N ALA A 7 9.84 6.88 -11.74
CA ALA A 7 9.77 8.04 -10.85
C ALA A 7 9.79 9.37 -11.62
N VAL A 8 10.38 9.41 -12.82
CA VAL A 8 10.35 10.62 -13.67
C VAL A 8 8.94 11.02 -14.07
N GLN A 9 7.97 10.10 -14.03
CA GLN A 9 6.57 10.41 -14.30
C GLN A 9 5.93 11.30 -13.23
N CYS A 10 6.56 11.48 -12.06
CA CYS A 10 6.11 12.48 -11.07
C CYS A 10 6.05 13.88 -11.67
N PHE A 11 7.06 14.26 -12.47
CA PHE A 11 7.12 15.60 -13.05
C PHE A 11 5.92 15.88 -13.97
N THR A 12 5.51 14.90 -14.76
CA THR A 12 4.31 15.01 -15.59
C THR A 12 3.04 15.09 -14.75
N ALA A 13 2.91 14.27 -13.69
CA ALA A 13 1.74 14.33 -12.82
C ALA A 13 1.60 15.69 -12.13
N ILE A 14 2.71 16.23 -11.63
CA ILE A 14 2.78 17.53 -10.96
C ILE A 14 2.48 18.66 -11.95
N ALA A 15 3.08 18.64 -13.15
CA ALA A 15 2.85 19.65 -14.18
C ALA A 15 1.40 19.68 -14.70
N LEU A 16 0.69 18.55 -14.59
CA LEU A 16 -0.73 18.44 -14.90
C LEU A 16 -1.63 18.79 -13.71
N GLU A 17 -1.07 19.21 -12.58
CA GLU A 17 -1.80 19.52 -11.34
C GLU A 17 -2.68 18.34 -10.88
N ALA A 18 -2.23 17.10 -11.13
CA ALA A 18 -2.98 15.93 -10.69
C ALA A 18 -2.91 15.78 -9.17
N ASP A 19 -4.04 15.49 -8.53
CA ASP A 19 -4.07 15.23 -7.07
C ASP A 19 -3.24 14.01 -6.69
N TYR A 20 -3.19 13.00 -7.58
CA TYR A 20 -2.49 11.73 -7.32
C TYR A 20 -1.68 11.24 -8.51
N LEU A 21 -0.57 10.55 -8.25
CA LEU A 21 0.10 9.65 -9.20
C LEU A 21 0.02 8.19 -8.72
N ALA A 22 -0.30 7.27 -9.62
CA ALA A 22 -0.52 5.86 -9.27
C ALA A 22 0.49 4.91 -9.91
N PRO A 23 1.58 4.53 -9.20
CA PRO A 23 2.51 3.49 -9.64
C PRO A 23 1.91 2.09 -9.49
N TYR A 24 2.10 1.25 -10.51
CA TYR A 24 1.59 -0.12 -10.53
C TYR A 24 2.63 -1.12 -10.00
N LEU A 25 2.89 -1.08 -8.69
CA LEU A 25 4.02 -1.76 -8.04
C LEU A 25 4.10 -3.26 -8.34
N GLY A 26 2.98 -3.99 -8.26
CA GLY A 26 2.97 -5.42 -8.61
C GLY A 26 3.26 -5.70 -10.09
N ARG A 27 2.89 -4.80 -11.01
CA ARG A 27 3.24 -4.93 -12.43
C ARG A 27 4.70 -4.54 -12.69
N MET A 28 5.24 -3.60 -11.94
CA MET A 28 6.66 -3.24 -11.96
C MET A 28 7.53 -4.43 -11.53
N GLN A 29 7.21 -5.06 -10.40
CA GLN A 29 7.91 -6.27 -9.93
C GLN A 29 7.83 -7.41 -10.95
N ALA A 30 6.67 -7.66 -11.56
CA ALA A 30 6.51 -8.68 -12.61
C ALA A 30 7.35 -8.41 -13.86
N LYS A 31 7.83 -7.17 -14.05
CA LYS A 31 8.72 -6.76 -15.14
C LYS A 31 10.19 -6.67 -14.71
N GLY A 32 10.54 -7.07 -13.49
CA GLY A 32 11.90 -6.96 -12.95
C GLY A 32 12.33 -5.53 -12.59
N ILE A 33 11.38 -4.60 -12.50
CA ILE A 33 11.64 -3.22 -12.07
C ILE A 33 11.65 -3.19 -10.53
N ASP A 34 12.60 -2.48 -9.94
CA ASP A 34 12.66 -2.24 -8.49
C ASP A 34 11.54 -1.27 -8.07
N ALA A 35 10.37 -1.85 -7.82
CA ALA A 35 9.17 -1.09 -7.49
C ALA A 35 9.33 -0.27 -6.20
N LEU A 36 10.07 -0.76 -5.21
CA LEU A 36 10.23 -0.07 -3.93
C LEU A 36 11.20 1.12 -4.06
N ALA A 37 12.28 0.96 -4.84
CA ALA A 37 13.18 2.09 -5.14
C ALA A 37 12.44 3.22 -5.85
N HIS A 38 11.64 2.89 -6.87
CA HIS A 38 10.82 3.88 -7.57
C HIS A 38 9.74 4.49 -6.65
N LEU A 39 9.08 3.71 -5.80
CA LEU A 39 8.11 4.22 -4.84
C LEU A 39 8.74 5.26 -3.90
N ASN A 40 9.91 4.95 -3.34
CA ASN A 40 10.64 5.87 -2.46
C ASN A 40 11.01 7.17 -3.19
N ALA A 41 11.52 7.06 -4.42
CA ALA A 41 11.82 8.22 -5.24
C ALA A 41 10.57 9.06 -5.55
N MET A 42 9.44 8.41 -5.87
CA MET A 42 8.17 9.10 -6.11
C MET A 42 7.66 9.83 -4.86
N ASN A 43 7.74 9.21 -3.67
CA ASN A 43 7.38 9.87 -2.41
C ASN A 43 8.27 11.09 -2.13
N MET A 44 9.56 11.02 -2.46
CA MET A 44 10.49 12.15 -2.30
C MET A 44 10.21 13.29 -3.29
N ILE A 45 10.02 12.98 -4.58
CA ILE A 45 9.81 13.99 -5.63
C ILE A 45 8.46 14.71 -5.45
N SER A 46 7.41 13.97 -5.09
CA SER A 46 6.06 14.50 -4.97
C SER A 46 5.80 15.28 -3.66
N ARG A 47 6.73 15.21 -2.70
CA ARG A 47 6.56 15.83 -1.38
C ARG A 47 6.36 17.34 -1.47
N GLY A 48 5.20 17.81 -0.98
CA GLY A 48 4.86 19.24 -0.99
C GLY A 48 4.47 19.79 -2.35
N SER A 49 4.29 18.94 -3.37
CA SER A 49 3.92 19.36 -4.73
C SER A 49 2.41 19.56 -4.93
N GLY A 50 1.58 19.11 -3.99
CA GLY A 50 0.12 18.99 -4.17
C GLY A 50 -0.32 17.72 -4.90
N CYS A 51 0.62 16.97 -5.49
CA CYS A 51 0.39 15.63 -6.03
C CYS A 51 0.87 14.57 -5.03
N GLU A 52 0.04 13.59 -4.69
CA GLU A 52 0.40 12.51 -3.75
C GLU A 52 0.55 11.14 -4.44
N VAL A 53 1.39 10.27 -3.89
CA VAL A 53 1.50 8.90 -4.39
C VAL A 53 0.35 8.05 -3.90
N LEU A 54 -0.47 7.55 -4.83
CA LEU A 54 -1.50 6.54 -4.63
C LEU A 54 -1.01 5.17 -5.10
N ALA A 55 -0.33 4.43 -4.22
CA ALA A 55 0.25 3.14 -4.57
C ALA A 55 -0.83 2.16 -5.08
N ALA A 56 -0.57 1.51 -6.21
CA ALA A 56 -1.56 0.68 -6.88
C ALA A 56 -0.98 -0.66 -7.36
N SER A 57 -1.89 -1.53 -7.81
CA SER A 57 -1.55 -2.91 -8.20
C SER A 57 -0.84 -3.69 -7.07
N ILE A 58 -1.33 -3.52 -5.84
CA ILE A 58 -0.79 -4.22 -4.66
C ILE A 58 -1.22 -5.68 -4.68
N LYS A 59 -0.27 -6.60 -4.45
CA LYS A 59 -0.48 -8.05 -4.60
C LYS A 59 -0.45 -8.84 -3.30
N SER A 60 0.05 -8.25 -2.21
CA SER A 60 0.18 -8.93 -0.92
C SER A 60 0.17 -7.95 0.24
N LEU A 61 -0.12 -8.45 1.45
CA LEU A 61 -0.03 -7.67 2.69
C LEU A 61 1.40 -7.27 3.01
N GLU A 62 2.37 -8.10 2.62
CA GLU A 62 3.80 -7.79 2.72
C GLU A 62 4.15 -6.53 1.92
N MET A 63 3.69 -6.45 0.67
CA MET A 63 3.88 -5.25 -0.15
C MET A 63 3.18 -4.04 0.47
N LEU A 64 1.96 -4.20 0.99
CA LEU A 64 1.25 -3.12 1.68
C LEU A 64 2.03 -2.61 2.90
N ARG A 65 2.63 -3.51 3.69
CA ARG A 65 3.52 -3.13 4.80
C ARG A 65 4.72 -2.32 4.32
N GLN A 66 5.38 -2.76 3.25
CA GLN A 66 6.53 -2.04 2.67
C GLN A 66 6.13 -0.64 2.17
N ILE A 67 4.96 -0.51 1.53
CA ILE A 67 4.40 0.77 1.08
C ILE A 67 4.17 1.72 2.27
N ALA A 68 3.61 1.20 3.36
CA ALA A 68 3.38 1.97 4.59
C ALA A 68 4.70 2.37 5.27
N GLN A 69 5.68 1.47 5.34
CA GLN A 69 7.02 1.75 5.88
C GLN A 69 7.79 2.79 5.06
N ALA A 70 7.53 2.87 3.75
CA ALA A 70 8.05 3.90 2.86
C ALA A 70 7.39 5.29 3.06
N GLY A 71 6.42 5.41 3.97
CA GLY A 71 5.71 6.67 4.23
C GLY A 71 4.74 7.08 3.12
N THR A 72 4.32 6.14 2.27
CA THR A 72 3.37 6.41 1.19
C THR A 72 1.98 6.69 1.77
N PRO A 73 1.34 7.82 1.44
CA PRO A 73 0.13 8.26 2.15
C PRO A 73 -1.11 7.43 1.79
N CYS A 74 -1.21 6.94 0.56
CA CYS A 74 -2.39 6.22 0.11
C CYS A 74 -2.07 4.99 -0.76
N ALA A 75 -2.99 4.03 -0.72
CA ALA A 75 -2.88 2.75 -1.39
C ALA A 75 -4.26 2.27 -1.87
N THR A 76 -4.32 1.66 -3.05
CA THR A 76 -5.52 0.98 -3.55
C THR A 76 -5.45 -0.52 -3.28
N LEU A 77 -6.50 -1.07 -2.67
CA LEU A 77 -6.56 -2.49 -2.28
C LEU A 77 -7.64 -3.21 -3.09
N SER A 78 -7.38 -4.47 -3.44
CA SER A 78 -8.43 -5.36 -3.93
C SER A 78 -9.35 -5.77 -2.76
N PRO A 79 -10.61 -6.17 -3.01
CA PRO A 79 -11.51 -6.63 -1.96
C PRO A 79 -10.98 -7.82 -1.16
N ASN A 80 -10.15 -8.68 -1.76
CA ASN A 80 -9.54 -9.81 -1.07
C ASN A 80 -8.43 -9.34 -0.13
N LEU A 81 -7.59 -8.41 -0.59
CA LEU A 81 -6.51 -7.86 0.24
C LEU A 81 -7.07 -7.02 1.39
N ALA A 82 -8.14 -6.26 1.15
CA ALA A 82 -8.83 -5.49 2.18
C ALA A 82 -9.44 -6.40 3.25
N ARG A 83 -9.99 -7.56 2.88
CA ARG A 83 -10.48 -8.56 3.86
C ARG A 83 -9.34 -9.19 4.65
N ALA A 84 -8.24 -9.53 3.99
CA ALA A 84 -7.08 -10.13 4.64
C ALA A 84 -6.45 -9.22 5.73
N LEU A 85 -6.71 -7.90 5.74
CA LEU A 85 -6.25 -7.01 6.81
C LEU A 85 -6.81 -7.37 8.19
N PHE A 86 -7.96 -8.03 8.24
CA PHE A 86 -8.60 -8.44 9.49
C PHE A 86 -8.18 -9.85 9.95
N ASP A 87 -7.46 -10.58 9.11
CA ASP A 87 -7.10 -11.98 9.37
C ASP A 87 -5.77 -12.05 10.14
N ASN A 88 -5.84 -12.41 11.41
CA ASN A 88 -4.67 -12.72 12.23
C ASN A 88 -4.98 -13.89 13.16
N ILE A 89 -4.25 -14.99 13.02
CA ILE A 89 -4.47 -16.23 13.79
C ILE A 89 -4.35 -15.98 15.30
N ASN A 90 -3.39 -15.17 15.74
CA ASN A 90 -3.19 -14.86 17.14
C ASN A 90 -4.33 -14.00 17.69
N SER A 91 -4.91 -13.10 16.88
CA SER A 91 -6.09 -12.33 17.26
C SER A 91 -7.32 -13.22 17.43
N THR A 92 -7.50 -14.18 16.53
CA THR A 92 -8.58 -15.18 16.62
C THR A 92 -8.41 -16.07 17.86
N GLU A 93 -7.21 -16.61 18.09
CA GLU A 93 -6.91 -17.43 19.27
C GLU A 93 -7.12 -16.66 20.58
N ALA A 94 -6.67 -15.40 20.64
CA ALA A 94 -6.89 -14.55 21.80
C ALA A 94 -8.38 -14.30 22.06
N HIS A 95 -9.19 -14.11 21.02
CA HIS A 95 -10.64 -13.98 21.15
C HIS A 95 -11.27 -15.25 21.73
N HIS A 96 -10.92 -16.43 21.22
CA HIS A 96 -11.43 -17.70 21.75
C HIS A 96 -11.03 -17.95 23.21
N ALA A 97 -9.77 -17.66 23.56
CA ALA A 97 -9.28 -17.81 24.93
C ALA A 97 -10.04 -16.87 25.89
N PHE A 98 -10.33 -15.65 25.46
CA PHE A 98 -11.12 -14.69 26.22
C PHE A 98 -12.54 -15.19 26.50
N GLU A 99 -13.25 -15.67 25.46
CA GLU A 99 -14.62 -16.19 25.61
C GLU A 99 -14.69 -17.43 26.52
N ALA A 100 -13.73 -18.35 26.40
CA ALA A 100 -13.66 -19.54 27.24
C ALA A 100 -13.45 -19.19 28.73
N ALA A 101 -12.59 -18.20 29.01
CA ALA A 101 -12.34 -17.73 30.38
C ALA A 101 -13.55 -17.02 31.00
N PHE A 102 -14.42 -16.41 30.20
CA PHE A 102 -15.66 -15.81 30.68
C PHE A 102 -16.71 -16.87 31.03
N GLN A 103 -16.85 -17.91 30.20
CA GLN A 103 -17.84 -18.97 30.40
C GLN A 103 -17.52 -19.85 31.62
N SER A 104 -16.24 -20.07 31.93
CA SER A 104 -15.82 -20.88 33.10
C SER A 104 -16.04 -20.19 34.46
N LYS A 105 -16.42 -18.91 34.46
CA LYS A 105 -16.77 -18.14 35.67
C LYS A 105 -18.27 -18.09 35.98
N LYS A 106 -19.11 -18.73 35.15
CA LYS A 106 -20.54 -18.97 35.44
C LYS A 106 -20.73 -20.34 36.06
#